data_AF-A0A815EHG9-F1
#
_entry.id   AF-A0A815EHG9-F1
#
_cell.length_a   1.000
_cell.length_b   1.000
_cell.length_c   1.000
_cell.angle_alpha   90.00
_cell.angle_beta   90.00
_cell.angle_gamma   90.00
#
_symmetry.space_group_name_H-M   'P 1'
#
loop_
_entity.id
_entity.type
_entity.pdbx_description
1 polymer ?
#
loop_
_entity_poly.entity_id
_entity_poly.type
_entity_poly.pdbx_seq_one_letter_code
_entity_poly.pdbx_strand_id
1 'polypeptide(L)'
;MFLSNIPLEKLTLHNLFSFFFEILFQPSLEVANALKPILQVIENGYTLTCIHLRMGQNPSNPLDNRFEARDLAVGDIIDFLNRTNLRKMRHTRLFVTSDSEQVLSKIVSQFSNQTITISGPILHIDRPAKFNDLGRGFLK
;
A
#
# COMPACT_ATOMS: atom_id res chain seq x y z
N MET A 1 -1.56 10.18 18.37
CA MET A 1 -1.20 11.08 19.51
C MET A 1 -0.22 12.17 19.04
N PHE A 2 -0.44 12.76 17.85
CA PHE A 2 0.58 13.54 17.13
C PHE A 2 0.28 15.04 16.99
N LEU A 3 -0.97 15.51 17.20
CA LEU A 3 -1.32 16.91 16.92
C LEU A 3 -1.41 17.85 18.11
N SER A 4 -1.31 17.38 19.36
CA SER A 4 -1.53 18.25 20.53
C SER A 4 -0.57 19.44 20.64
N ASN A 5 0.50 19.49 19.82
CA ASN A 5 1.53 20.53 19.86
C ASN A 5 1.87 21.16 18.49
N ILE A 6 1.06 20.98 17.44
CA ILE A 6 1.35 21.64 16.14
C ILE A 6 0.74 23.06 16.13
N PRO A 7 1.55 24.13 15.98
CA PRO A 7 1.04 25.49 15.84
C PRO A 7 0.08 25.61 14.65
N LEU A 8 -0.96 26.46 14.78
CA LEU A 8 -2.00 26.61 13.75
C LEU A 8 -1.42 26.94 12.37
N GLU A 9 -0.38 27.76 12.35
CA GLU A 9 0.37 28.20 11.17
C GLU A 9 1.18 27.09 10.46
N LYS A 10 1.36 25.92 11.11
CA LYS A 10 2.03 24.74 10.54
C LYS A 10 1.04 23.61 10.21
N LEU A 11 -0.26 23.85 10.32
CA LEU A 11 -1.28 22.91 9.89
C LEU A 11 -1.33 22.87 8.36
N THR A 12 -0.92 21.75 7.81
CA THR A 12 -1.11 21.43 6.39
C THR A 12 -2.28 20.47 6.23
N LEU A 13 -2.87 20.42 5.04
CA LEU A 13 -3.89 19.43 4.71
C LEU A 13 -3.38 18.00 4.98
N HIS A 14 -2.11 17.74 4.72
CA HIS A 14 -1.46 16.46 5.00
C HIS A 14 -1.48 16.13 6.50
N ASN A 15 -1.09 17.06 7.37
CA ASN A 15 -1.06 16.84 8.82
C ASN A 15 -2.48 16.61 9.38
N LEU A 16 -3.46 17.38 8.89
CA LEU A 16 -4.87 17.22 9.25
C LEU A 16 -5.42 15.88 8.79
N PHE A 17 -5.17 15.50 7.54
CA PHE A 17 -5.59 14.20 7.00
C PHE A 17 -5.02 13.05 7.83
N SER A 18 -3.71 13.03 8.08
CA SER A 18 -3.07 11.97 8.86
C SER A 18 -3.67 11.85 10.26
N PHE A 19 -3.95 12.97 10.91
CA PHE A 19 -4.58 12.96 12.24
C PHE A 19 -6.00 12.42 12.24
N PHE A 20 -6.85 12.91 11.33
CA PHE A 20 -8.21 12.41 11.23
C PHE A 20 -8.21 10.94 10.82
N PHE A 21 -7.28 10.54 9.95
CA PHE A 21 -7.12 9.15 9.56
C PHE A 21 -6.79 8.26 10.76
N GLU A 22 -5.79 8.64 11.58
CA GLU A 22 -5.45 7.92 12.81
C GLU A 22 -6.63 7.80 13.77
N ILE A 23 -7.43 8.85 13.95
CA ILE A 23 -8.57 8.82 14.89
C ILE A 23 -9.71 7.95 14.35
N LEU A 24 -10.03 8.09 13.07
CA LEU A 24 -11.20 7.46 12.47
C LEU A 24 -10.96 6.00 12.10
N PHE A 25 -9.73 5.65 11.72
CA PHE A 25 -9.39 4.33 11.20
C PHE A 25 -8.43 3.62 12.16
N GLN A 26 -9.03 2.95 13.15
CA GLN A 26 -8.31 2.04 14.04
C GLN A 26 -8.41 0.60 13.50
N PRO A 27 -7.29 -0.13 13.38
CA PRO A 27 -7.34 -1.51 12.91
C PRO A 27 -8.12 -2.39 13.91
N SER A 28 -8.88 -3.35 13.39
CA SER A 28 -9.46 -4.38 14.23
C SER A 28 -8.36 -5.24 14.85
N LEU A 29 -8.69 -5.99 15.92
CA LEU A 29 -7.75 -6.91 16.56
C LEU A 29 -7.19 -7.93 15.55
N GLU A 30 -8.02 -8.40 14.63
CA GLU A 30 -7.62 -9.33 13.57
C GLU A 30 -6.58 -8.71 12.64
N VAL A 31 -6.83 -7.49 12.14
CA VAL A 31 -5.87 -6.75 11.29
C VAL A 31 -4.58 -6.47 12.06
N ALA A 32 -4.67 -6.02 13.31
CA ALA A 32 -3.51 -5.77 14.15
C ALA A 32 -2.67 -7.04 14.35
N ASN A 33 -3.31 -8.18 14.58
CA ASN A 33 -2.63 -9.47 14.70
C ASN A 33 -1.98 -9.92 13.40
N ALA A 34 -2.63 -9.70 12.24
CA ALA A 34 -2.05 -9.99 10.93
C ALA A 34 -0.82 -9.12 10.61
N LEU A 35 -0.77 -7.90 11.13
CA LEU A 35 0.36 -6.98 10.93
C LEU A 35 1.55 -7.26 11.85
N LYS A 36 1.35 -7.90 13.02
CA LYS A 36 2.42 -8.16 14.00
C LYS A 36 3.69 -8.78 13.40
N PRO A 37 3.64 -9.87 12.60
CA PRO A 37 4.85 -10.47 12.04
C PRO A 37 5.63 -9.52 11.12
N ILE A 38 4.93 -8.61 10.44
CA ILE A 38 5.54 -7.60 9.56
C ILE A 38 6.21 -6.53 10.40
N LEU A 39 5.56 -6.07 11.48
CA LEU A 39 6.10 -5.05 12.37
C LEU A 39 7.29 -5.55 13.19
N GLN A 40 7.32 -6.83 13.56
CA GLN A 40 8.47 -7.47 14.23
C GLN A 40 9.77 -7.34 13.43
N VAL A 41 9.70 -7.21 12.11
CA VAL A 41 10.88 -6.97 11.26
C VAL A 41 11.57 -5.66 11.65
N ILE A 42 10.78 -4.61 11.89
CA ILE A 42 11.27 -3.30 12.29
C ILE A 42 11.86 -3.36 13.70
N GLU A 43 11.19 -4.08 14.61
CA GLU A 43 11.68 -4.32 15.98
C GLU A 43 13.04 -5.05 15.99
N ASN A 44 13.27 -5.91 15.01
CA ASN A 44 14.54 -6.62 14.80
C ASN A 44 15.62 -5.79 14.10
N GLY A 45 15.42 -4.48 13.92
CA GLY A 45 16.41 -3.56 13.35
C GLY A 45 16.51 -3.58 11.82
N TYR A 46 15.57 -4.22 11.13
CA TYR A 46 15.50 -4.16 9.67
C TYR A 46 14.76 -2.91 9.22
N THR A 47 15.18 -2.36 8.08
CA THR A 47 14.40 -1.37 7.34
C THR A 47 13.30 -2.08 6.56
N LEU A 48 12.06 -1.64 6.73
CA LEU A 48 10.92 -2.12 5.95
C LEU A 48 10.66 -1.16 4.78
N THR A 49 10.77 -1.65 3.55
CA THR A 49 10.39 -0.92 2.34
C THR A 49 9.05 -1.43 1.83
N CYS A 50 8.04 -0.58 1.83
CA CYS A 50 6.70 -0.93 1.38
C CYS A 50 6.54 -0.64 -0.11
N ILE A 51 6.06 -1.62 -0.87
CA ILE A 51 5.83 -1.55 -2.31
C ILE A 51 4.37 -1.93 -2.54
N HIS A 52 3.57 -0.97 -2.99
CA HIS A 52 2.16 -1.18 -3.32
C HIS A 52 1.97 -1.01 -4.83
N LEU A 53 1.55 -2.07 -5.52
CA LEU A 53 1.39 -2.10 -6.97
C LEU A 53 -0.06 -2.37 -7.34
N ARG A 54 -0.70 -1.34 -7.90
CA ARG A 54 -2.05 -1.39 -8.43
C ARG A 54 -1.99 -1.53 -9.95
N MET A 55 -2.31 -2.72 -10.45
CA MET A 55 -2.29 -3.06 -11.88
C MET A 55 -3.71 -3.29 -12.42
N GLY A 56 -4.58 -3.86 -11.60
CA GLY A 56 -5.97 -4.21 -11.88
C GLY A 56 -6.85 -3.01 -12.21
N GLN A 57 -7.97 -3.29 -12.89
CA GLN A 57 -9.04 -2.31 -13.03
C GLN A 57 -9.87 -2.33 -11.76
N ASN A 58 -10.39 -1.19 -11.37
CA ASN A 58 -11.22 -1.03 -10.19
C ASN A 58 -12.62 -1.48 -10.56
N PRO A 59 -13.09 -2.64 -10.04
CA PRO A 59 -14.38 -3.17 -10.44
C PRO A 59 -15.53 -2.22 -10.06
N SER A 60 -15.34 -1.38 -9.05
CA SER A 60 -16.30 -0.38 -8.58
C SER A 60 -16.20 0.98 -9.28
N ASN A 61 -15.17 1.23 -10.10
CA ASN A 61 -15.04 2.45 -10.88
C ASN A 61 -15.11 2.15 -12.39
N PRO A 62 -16.27 2.37 -13.04
CA PRO A 62 -16.42 2.11 -14.47
C PRO A 62 -15.56 3.01 -15.37
N LEU A 63 -15.04 4.12 -14.83
CA LEU A 63 -14.11 5.02 -15.53
C LEU A 63 -12.65 4.63 -15.31
N ASP A 64 -12.36 3.59 -14.53
CA ASP A 64 -10.99 3.13 -14.37
C ASP A 64 -10.53 2.48 -15.67
N ASN A 65 -9.52 3.08 -16.32
CA ASN A 65 -9.06 2.62 -17.61
C ASN A 65 -8.23 1.35 -17.44
N ARG A 66 -8.43 0.40 -18.36
CA ARG A 66 -7.61 -0.80 -18.38
C ARG A 66 -6.18 -0.42 -18.74
N PHE A 67 -5.25 -0.70 -17.84
CA PHE A 67 -3.83 -0.48 -18.11
C PHE A 67 -3.35 -1.52 -19.14
N GLU A 68 -3.23 -1.13 -20.41
CA GLU A 68 -2.92 -2.07 -21.50
C GLU A 68 -1.46 -2.55 -21.49
N ALA A 69 -0.53 -1.72 -20.99
CA ALA A 69 0.90 -2.02 -20.93
C ALA A 69 1.33 -2.75 -19.64
N ARG A 70 0.45 -3.54 -19.03
CA ARG A 70 0.69 -4.21 -17.73
C ARG A 70 1.99 -4.98 -17.70
N ASP A 71 2.24 -5.82 -18.71
CA ASP A 71 3.43 -6.69 -18.74
C ASP A 71 4.74 -5.91 -18.85
N LEU A 72 4.75 -4.82 -19.61
CA LEU A 72 5.91 -3.93 -19.75
C LEU A 72 6.23 -3.23 -18.42
N ALA A 73 5.20 -2.73 -17.74
CA ALA A 73 5.37 -2.06 -16.46
C ALA A 73 5.90 -2.98 -15.36
N VAL A 74 5.64 -4.29 -15.40
CA VAL A 74 6.26 -5.23 -14.46
C VAL A 74 7.78 -5.24 -14.61
N GLY A 75 8.26 -5.24 -15.86
CA GLY A 75 9.69 -5.14 -16.16
C GLY A 75 10.29 -3.85 -15.63
N ASP A 76 9.63 -2.72 -15.88
CA ASP A 76 10.08 -1.40 -15.41
C ASP A 76 10.12 -1.30 -13.88
N ILE A 77 9.12 -1.86 -13.19
CA ILE A 77 9.08 -1.91 -11.72
C ILE A 77 10.25 -2.75 -11.20
N ILE A 78 10.49 -3.92 -11.78
CA ILE A 78 11.60 -4.79 -11.40
C ILE A 78 12.95 -4.08 -11.64
N ASP A 79 13.10 -3.42 -12.78
CA ASP A 79 14.31 -2.67 -13.12
C ASP A 79 14.53 -1.50 -12.15
N PHE A 80 13.47 -0.78 -11.80
CA PHE A 80 13.52 0.25 -10.76
C PHE A 80 13.97 -0.33 -9.41
N LEU A 81 13.41 -1.47 -9.00
CA LEU A 81 13.78 -2.16 -7.75
C LEU A 81 15.22 -2.72 -7.78
N ASN A 82 15.75 -3.06 -8.95
CA ASN A 82 17.13 -3.51 -9.12
C ASN A 82 18.13 -2.34 -9.14
N ARG A 83 17.74 -1.20 -9.72
CA ARG A 83 18.56 0.03 -9.76
C ARG A 83 18.65 0.68 -8.39
N THR A 84 17.57 0.64 -7.64
CA THR A 84 17.62 0.98 -6.21
C THR A 84 18.46 -0.11 -5.52
N ASN A 85 19.45 0.26 -4.72
CA ASN A 85 20.37 -0.69 -4.08
C ASN A 85 19.69 -1.62 -3.05
N LEU A 86 18.36 -1.77 -3.09
CA LEU A 86 17.53 -2.59 -2.21
C LEU A 86 18.05 -4.03 -2.13
N ARG A 87 18.46 -4.63 -3.26
CA ARG A 87 19.01 -5.99 -3.28
C ARG A 87 20.30 -6.13 -2.46
N LYS A 88 21.11 -5.06 -2.40
CA LYS A 88 22.40 -5.04 -1.69
C LYS A 88 22.25 -4.72 -0.21
N MET A 89 21.09 -4.21 0.22
CA MET A 89 20.84 -3.85 1.61
C MET A 89 20.45 -5.10 2.41
N ARG A 90 21.45 -5.73 3.06
CA ARG A 90 21.26 -6.93 3.90
C ARG A 90 20.25 -6.76 5.03
N HIS A 91 20.02 -5.52 5.46
CA HIS A 91 19.11 -5.15 6.54
C HIS A 91 17.79 -4.57 6.04
N THR A 92 17.42 -4.82 4.78
CA THR A 92 16.13 -4.40 4.23
C THR A 92 15.20 -5.61 4.03
N ARG A 93 13.91 -5.40 4.30
CA ARG A 93 12.81 -6.29 3.92
C ARG A 93 11.83 -5.53 3.05
N LEU A 94 11.30 -6.21 2.04
CA LEU A 94 10.36 -5.65 1.08
C LEU A 94 8.96 -6.13 1.44
N PHE A 95 8.12 -5.25 1.96
CA PHE A 95 6.70 -5.56 2.10
C PHE A 95 5.99 -5.25 0.79
N VAL A 96 5.53 -6.28 0.07
CA VAL A 96 4.96 -6.14 -1.28
C VAL A 96 3.49 -6.51 -1.26
N THR A 97 2.65 -5.59 -1.74
CA THR A 97 1.23 -5.81 -1.97
C THR A 97 0.89 -5.48 -3.42
N SER A 98 0.13 -6.36 -4.06
CA SER A 98 -0.38 -6.13 -5.41
C SER A 98 -1.71 -6.82 -5.63
N ASP A 99 -2.53 -6.22 -6.48
CA ASP A 99 -3.78 -6.79 -7.00
C ASP A 99 -3.54 -7.73 -8.19
N SER A 100 -2.29 -7.92 -8.61
CA SER A 100 -1.88 -8.83 -9.68
C SER A 100 -0.96 -9.91 -9.13
N GLU A 101 -1.47 -11.14 -9.07
CA GLU A 101 -0.72 -12.31 -8.63
C GLU A 101 0.52 -12.57 -9.48
N GLN A 102 0.44 -12.29 -10.79
CA GLN A 102 1.58 -12.42 -11.71
C GLN A 102 2.73 -11.45 -11.36
N VAL A 103 2.40 -10.22 -10.92
CA VAL A 103 3.42 -9.25 -10.48
C VAL A 103 3.99 -9.66 -9.13
N LEU A 104 3.12 -10.04 -8.20
CA LEU A 104 3.53 -10.45 -6.88
C LEU A 104 4.48 -11.66 -6.94
N SER A 105 4.11 -12.70 -7.70
CA SER A 105 4.92 -13.91 -7.89
C SER A 105 6.27 -13.62 -8.53
N LYS A 106 6.34 -12.73 -9.53
CA LYS A 106 7.62 -12.30 -10.13
C LYS A 106 8.52 -11.62 -9.10
N ILE A 107 8.00 -10.68 -8.32
CA ILE A 107 8.79 -9.98 -7.28
C ILE A 107 9.25 -10.95 -6.20
N VAL A 108 8.35 -11.81 -5.70
CA VAL A 108 8.68 -12.84 -4.70
C VAL A 108 9.76 -13.79 -5.24
N SER A 109 9.71 -14.19 -6.50
CA SER A 109 10.73 -15.07 -7.09
C SER A 109 12.11 -14.41 -7.16
N GLN A 110 12.16 -13.09 -7.39
CA GLN A 110 13.40 -12.35 -7.55
C GLN A 110 14.02 -11.89 -6.24
N PHE A 111 13.19 -11.68 -5.21
CA PHE A 111 13.57 -11.17 -3.89
C PHE A 111 13.15 -12.12 -2.76
N SER A 112 13.13 -13.43 -3.02
CA SER A 112 12.55 -14.47 -2.14
C SER A 112 12.94 -14.39 -0.67
N ASN A 113 14.18 -14.00 -0.38
CA ASN A 113 14.73 -13.96 0.99
C ASN A 113 14.53 -12.60 1.69
N GLN A 114 13.97 -11.63 0.97
CA GLN A 114 13.77 -10.25 1.45
C GLN A 114 12.28 -9.86 1.44
N THR A 115 11.44 -10.54 0.64
CA THR A 115 10.03 -10.19 0.48
C THR A 115 9.15 -10.75 1.59
N ILE A 116 8.21 -9.93 2.03
CA ILE A 116 7.12 -10.26 2.93
C ILE A 116 5.83 -9.84 2.23
N THR A 117 4.81 -10.69 2.26
CA THR A 117 3.52 -10.40 1.66
C THR A 117 2.39 -10.94 2.54
N ILE A 118 1.20 -10.38 2.39
CA ILE A 118 -0.03 -10.90 2.99
C ILE A 118 -0.81 -11.56 1.86
N SER A 119 -1.15 -12.84 2.05
CA SER A 119 -1.99 -13.55 1.09
C SER A 119 -3.44 -13.09 1.19
N GLY A 120 -4.10 -12.95 0.05
CA GLY A 120 -5.52 -12.63 -0.04
C GLY A 120 -5.83 -11.64 -1.17
N PRO A 121 -7.08 -11.56 -1.61
CA PRO A 121 -7.49 -10.57 -2.60
C PRO A 121 -7.44 -9.17 -1.98
N ILE A 122 -6.97 -8.18 -2.75
CA ILE A 122 -7.14 -6.78 -2.41
C ILE A 122 -8.61 -6.42 -2.67
N LEU A 123 -9.38 -6.25 -1.59
CA LEU A 123 -10.76 -5.81 -1.69
C LEU A 123 -10.80 -4.30 -1.89
N HIS A 124 -11.33 -3.87 -3.03
CA HIS A 124 -11.65 -2.47 -3.29
C HIS A 124 -12.98 -2.14 -2.63
N ILE A 125 -12.95 -1.25 -1.62
CA ILE A 125 -14.15 -0.70 -1.01
C ILE A 125 -14.32 0.71 -1.57
N ASP A 126 -14.89 0.80 -2.77
CA ASP A 126 -15.30 2.09 -3.32
C ASP A 126 -16.82 2.20 -3.31
N ARG A 127 -17.30 3.43 -3.12
CA ARG A 127 -18.69 3.75 -3.40
C ARG A 127 -18.86 3.73 -4.93
N PRO A 128 -19.85 3.00 -5.49
CA PRO A 128 -20.14 3.12 -6.91
C PRO A 128 -20.48 4.58 -7.20
N ALA A 129 -19.70 5.21 -8.08
CA ALA A 129 -20.01 6.55 -8.55
C ALA A 129 -21.35 6.49 -9.27
N LYS A 130 -22.44 6.89 -8.61
CA LYS A 130 -23.60 7.35 -9.37
C LYS A 130 -23.11 8.61 -10.08
N PHE A 131 -23.23 8.64 -11.41
CA PHE A 131 -22.71 9.68 -12.33
C PHE A 131 -22.96 11.14 -11.91
N ASN A 132 -23.81 11.41 -10.90
CA ASN A 132 -24.24 12.75 -10.50
C ASN A 132 -23.94 13.12 -9.02
N ASP A 133 -23.15 12.37 -8.25
CA ASP A 133 -22.90 12.76 -6.85
C ASP A 133 -21.49 12.41 -6.36
N LEU A 134 -20.51 13.23 -6.79
CA LEU A 134 -19.08 13.15 -6.42
C LEU A 134 -18.81 13.53 -4.95
N GLY A 135 -19.81 14.05 -4.23
CA GLY A 135 -19.60 14.70 -2.92
C GLY A 135 -19.89 13.84 -1.69
N ARG A 136 -20.52 12.66 -1.83
CA ARG A 136 -20.90 11.85 -0.68
C ARG A 136 -19.94 10.67 -0.46
N GLY A 137 -18.80 10.95 0.16
CA GLY A 137 -17.99 9.92 0.81
C GLY A 137 -18.69 9.41 2.08
N PHE A 138 -18.75 8.09 2.25
CA PHE A 138 -19.26 7.37 3.43
C PHE A 138 -20.68 7.72 3.91
N LEU A 139 -21.68 7.02 3.38
CA LEU A 139 -22.94 6.83 4.10
C LEU A 139 -23.30 5.34 4.04
N LYS A 140 -23.32 4.77 5.25
CA LYS A 140 -23.74 3.43 5.73
C LYS A 140 -24.29 2.44 4.70
#